data_AF-A0A7G5N3I0-F1
#
_entry.id   AF-A0A7G5N3I0-F1
#
_cell.length_a   1.000
_cell.length_b   1.000
_cell.length_c   1.000
_cell.angle_alpha   90.00
_cell.angle_beta   90.00
_cell.angle_gamma   90.00
#
_symmetry.space_group_name_H-M   'P 1'
#
loop_
_entity.id
_entity.type
_entity.pdbx_description
1 polymer ?
#
loop_
_entity_poly.entity_id
_entity_poly.type
_entity_poly.pdbx_seq_one_letter_code
_entity_poly.pdbx_strand_id
1 'polypeptide(L)'
;MISYETYLRQILLGNVLLIVCCIFYLAWWLLAFKPKNAVKGMKTGWLLIPAAVSGIAAILVILRGIKVSQCCREPFSDSVVLWGGIAVYALLVAVTLFFFKRPVTTELMLIVGWAMLTLAEINALYFYQCFSWGTAAFFIAAAVAAAVISLVCYILYYRLDSRAGYYDGMVPLVLAALVMLGISVVMVLCR
;
A
#
# COMPACT_ATOMS: atom_id res chain seq x y z
N MET A 1 -0.60 -8.44 -29.07
CA MET A 1 -0.09 -7.12 -28.63
C MET A 1 -1.14 -6.27 -27.90
N ILE A 2 -2.43 -6.31 -28.29
CA ILE A 2 -3.52 -5.49 -27.71
C ILE A 2 -3.86 -5.84 -26.23
N SER A 3 -3.64 -7.08 -25.79
CA SER A 3 -3.93 -7.53 -24.41
C SER A 3 -3.05 -6.85 -23.35
N TYR A 4 -1.73 -6.83 -23.54
CA TYR A 4 -0.77 -6.35 -22.52
C TYR A 4 -0.89 -4.85 -22.23
N GLU A 5 -1.08 -4.05 -23.28
CA GLU A 5 -1.41 -2.63 -23.19
C GLU A 5 -2.61 -2.37 -22.26
N THR A 6 -3.62 -3.22 -22.31
CA THR A 6 -4.82 -3.09 -21.51
C THR A 6 -4.56 -3.44 -20.04
N TYR A 7 -3.75 -4.46 -19.75
CA TYR A 7 -3.41 -4.85 -18.37
C TYR A 7 -2.48 -3.83 -17.70
N LEU A 8 -1.48 -3.32 -18.41
CA LEU A 8 -0.60 -2.26 -17.89
C LEU A 8 -1.39 -0.99 -17.59
N ARG A 9 -2.37 -0.63 -18.44
CA ARG A 9 -3.28 0.50 -18.15
C ARG A 9 -4.10 0.27 -16.88
N GLN A 10 -4.56 -0.95 -16.64
CA GLN A 10 -5.30 -1.27 -15.42
C GLN A 10 -4.41 -1.12 -14.19
N ILE A 11 -3.21 -1.69 -14.19
CA ILE A 11 -2.26 -1.54 -13.08
C ILE A 11 -1.95 -0.05 -12.82
N LEU A 12 -1.66 0.72 -13.87
CA LEU A 12 -1.38 2.15 -13.76
C LEU A 12 -2.57 2.94 -13.17
N LEU A 13 -3.77 2.71 -13.71
CA LEU A 13 -5.00 3.33 -13.22
C LEU A 13 -5.26 2.97 -11.76
N GLY A 14 -5.01 1.71 -11.40
CA GLY A 14 -5.05 1.22 -10.03
C GLY A 14 -4.13 1.99 -9.09
N ASN A 15 -2.86 2.15 -9.43
CA ASN A 15 -1.94 2.95 -8.64
C ASN A 15 -2.38 4.40 -8.48
N VAL A 16 -2.86 5.03 -9.55
CA VAL A 16 -3.40 6.40 -9.49
C VAL A 16 -4.57 6.47 -8.51
N LEU A 17 -5.48 5.49 -8.55
CA LEU A 17 -6.60 5.42 -7.60
C LEU A 17 -6.13 5.20 -6.15
N LEU A 18 -5.11 4.38 -5.91
CA LEU A 18 -4.53 4.23 -4.56
C LEU A 18 -3.83 5.51 -4.08
N ILE A 19 -3.14 6.25 -4.95
CA ILE A 19 -2.55 7.55 -4.61
C ILE A 19 -3.66 8.54 -4.24
N VAL A 20 -4.76 8.57 -5.00
CA VAL A 20 -5.95 9.37 -4.68
C VAL A 20 -6.54 8.95 -3.32
N CYS A 21 -6.61 7.65 -3.03
CA CYS A 21 -7.00 7.13 -1.72
C CYS A 21 -6.10 7.67 -0.61
N CYS A 22 -4.77 7.61 -0.78
CA CYS A 22 -3.80 8.16 0.17
C CYS A 22 -3.99 9.66 0.37
N ILE A 23 -4.26 10.44 -0.68
CA ILE A 23 -4.49 11.89 -0.58
C ILE A 23 -5.74 12.20 0.25
N PHE A 24 -6.87 11.55 -0.01
CA PHE A 24 -8.09 11.77 0.76
C PHE A 24 -7.94 11.31 2.22
N TYR A 25 -7.31 10.16 2.44
CA TYR A 25 -7.04 9.68 3.80
C TYR A 25 -6.11 10.64 4.55
N LEU A 26 -5.05 11.10 3.91
CA LEU A 26 -4.10 12.04 4.50
C LEU A 26 -4.78 13.39 4.80
N ALA A 27 -5.62 13.89 3.89
CA ALA A 27 -6.41 15.09 4.12
C ALA A 27 -7.34 14.95 5.34
N TRP A 28 -8.00 13.79 5.48
CA TRP A 28 -8.77 13.47 6.68
C TRP A 28 -7.89 13.47 7.93
N TRP A 29 -6.74 12.80 7.89
CA TRP A 29 -5.80 12.70 9.01
C TRP A 29 -5.32 14.08 9.48
N LEU A 30 -4.90 14.92 8.52
CA LEU A 30 -4.42 16.28 8.75
C LEU A 30 -5.46 17.15 9.48
N LEU A 31 -6.74 16.94 9.20
CA LEU A 31 -7.83 17.71 9.82
C LEU A 31 -8.28 17.11 11.17
N ALA A 32 -8.37 15.78 11.25
CA ALA A 32 -8.90 15.07 12.40
C ALA A 32 -7.92 14.99 13.57
N PHE A 33 -6.61 14.87 13.29
CA PHE A 33 -5.57 14.67 14.30
C PHE A 33 -4.68 15.91 14.52
N LYS A 34 -5.05 17.06 13.92
CA LYS A 34 -4.28 18.30 14.06
C LYS A 34 -4.05 18.64 15.55
N PRO A 35 -2.80 18.91 16.00
CA PRO A 35 -2.51 19.13 17.42
C PRO A 35 -3.24 20.34 18.04
N LYS A 36 -3.62 21.32 17.22
CA LYS A 36 -4.43 22.47 17.62
C LYS A 36 -5.62 22.57 16.67
N ASN A 37 -6.82 22.78 17.24
CA ASN A 37 -8.07 22.96 16.49
C ASN A 37 -8.43 21.78 15.57
N ALA A 38 -8.28 20.55 16.07
CA ALA A 38 -8.72 19.34 15.38
C ALA A 38 -10.21 19.42 15.03
N VAL A 39 -10.54 19.16 13.77
CA VAL A 39 -11.93 19.11 13.30
C VAL A 39 -12.44 17.69 13.47
N LYS A 40 -13.27 17.49 14.50
CA LYS A 40 -13.74 16.17 14.93
C LYS A 40 -15.07 15.79 14.28
N GLY A 41 -15.32 14.48 14.21
CA GLY A 41 -16.60 13.90 13.84
C GLY A 41 -16.92 14.00 12.36
N MET A 42 -18.21 14.11 12.04
CA MET A 42 -18.72 14.00 10.67
C MET A 42 -18.24 15.12 9.73
N LYS A 43 -17.73 16.23 10.28
CA LYS A 43 -17.18 17.36 9.52
C LYS A 43 -15.95 16.99 8.69
N THR A 44 -15.18 16.01 9.12
CA THR A 44 -14.00 15.48 8.39
C THR A 44 -14.24 14.07 7.89
N GLY A 45 -15.07 13.28 8.57
CA GLY A 45 -15.31 11.88 8.23
C GLY A 45 -15.83 11.63 6.81
N TRP A 46 -16.47 12.61 6.16
CA TRP A 46 -16.90 12.49 4.77
C TRP A 46 -15.75 12.23 3.78
N LEU A 47 -14.53 12.67 4.09
CA LEU A 47 -13.32 12.42 3.28
C LEU A 47 -12.92 10.94 3.25
N LEU A 48 -13.35 10.14 4.23
CA LEU A 48 -13.10 8.70 4.25
C LEU A 48 -13.92 7.95 3.20
N ILE A 49 -15.05 8.50 2.74
CA ILE A 49 -15.89 7.88 1.72
C ILE A 49 -15.15 7.81 0.37
N PRO A 50 -14.67 8.92 -0.23
CA PRO A 50 -13.91 8.85 -1.46
C PRO A 50 -12.58 8.10 -1.28
N ALA A 51 -11.95 8.17 -0.09
CA ALA A 51 -10.76 7.35 0.21
C ALA A 51 -11.07 5.84 0.10
N ALA A 52 -12.12 5.37 0.79
CA ALA A 52 -12.51 3.96 0.76
C ALA A 52 -12.94 3.50 -0.64
N VAL A 53 -13.76 4.31 -1.33
CA VAL A 53 -14.23 3.99 -2.68
C VAL A 53 -13.06 3.89 -3.66
N SER A 54 -12.14 4.86 -3.64
CA SER A 54 -10.95 4.83 -4.51
C SER A 54 -10.02 3.68 -4.17
N GLY A 55 -9.79 3.38 -2.89
CA GLY A 55 -8.96 2.26 -2.45
C GLY A 55 -9.52 0.90 -2.89
N ILE A 56 -10.82 0.66 -2.71
CA ILE A 56 -11.47 -0.58 -3.15
C ILE A 56 -11.46 -0.68 -4.68
N ALA A 57 -11.81 0.40 -5.38
CA ALA A 57 -11.77 0.43 -6.84
C ALA A 57 -10.37 0.12 -7.37
N ALA A 58 -9.34 0.69 -6.73
CA ALA A 58 -7.96 0.46 -7.11
C ALA A 58 -7.55 -1.02 -6.99
N ILE A 59 -7.84 -1.66 -5.85
CA ILE A 59 -7.55 -3.08 -5.63
C ILE A 59 -8.21 -3.93 -6.74
N LEU A 60 -9.49 -3.69 -7.02
CA LEU A 60 -10.21 -4.42 -8.06
C LEU A 60 -9.61 -4.23 -9.45
N VAL A 61 -9.17 -3.01 -9.78
CA VAL A 61 -8.57 -2.70 -11.08
C VAL A 61 -7.17 -3.32 -11.18
N ILE A 62 -6.34 -3.24 -10.15
CA ILE A 62 -4.99 -3.86 -10.12
C ILE A 62 -5.10 -5.37 -10.28
N LEU A 63 -6.00 -6.02 -9.53
CA LEU A 63 -6.18 -7.47 -9.61
C LEU A 63 -6.63 -7.95 -11.00
N ARG A 64 -7.40 -7.14 -11.74
CA ARG A 64 -7.74 -7.44 -13.14
C ARG A 64 -6.52 -7.37 -14.06
N GLY A 65 -5.60 -6.44 -13.79
CA GLY A 65 -4.33 -6.32 -14.51
C GLY A 65 -3.35 -7.44 -14.19
N ILE A 66 -3.39 -8.01 -12.97
CA ILE A 66 -2.51 -9.11 -12.53
C ILE A 66 -2.95 -10.48 -13.07
N LYS A 67 -4.26 -10.78 -13.13
CA LYS A 67 -4.85 -12.11 -13.41
C LYS A 67 -4.40 -12.85 -14.68
N VAL A 68 -3.52 -12.28 -15.51
CA VAL A 68 -3.05 -12.87 -16.77
C VAL A 68 -1.58 -13.33 -16.71
N SER A 69 -0.86 -13.08 -15.60
CA SER A 69 0.49 -13.63 -15.39
C SER A 69 0.41 -15.09 -14.92
N GLN A 70 0.25 -16.04 -15.85
CA GLN A 70 0.42 -17.46 -15.54
C GLN A 70 1.25 -18.14 -16.62
N CYS A 71 2.58 -18.03 -16.49
CA CYS A 71 3.58 -19.09 -16.69
C CYS A 71 4.99 -18.50 -16.93
N CYS A 72 5.95 -18.94 -16.10
CA CYS A 72 7.39 -19.04 -16.35
C CYS A 72 8.39 -17.93 -15.91
N ARG A 73 8.02 -16.71 -15.51
CA ARG A 73 8.99 -15.71 -15.00
C ARG A 73 8.40 -14.73 -13.98
N GLU A 74 8.48 -15.05 -12.69
CA GLU A 74 8.10 -14.15 -11.59
C GLU A 74 9.16 -14.19 -10.47
N PRO A 75 9.50 -13.05 -9.83
CA PRO A 75 10.41 -13.02 -8.67
C PRO A 75 9.92 -13.87 -7.49
N PHE A 76 8.61 -13.88 -7.25
CA PHE A 76 7.94 -14.72 -6.25
C PHE A 76 6.73 -15.39 -6.88
N SER A 77 6.39 -16.62 -6.48
CA SER A 77 5.13 -17.22 -6.94
C SER A 77 3.93 -16.57 -6.25
N ASP A 78 2.79 -16.48 -6.96
CA ASP A 78 1.53 -15.96 -6.41
C ASP A 78 1.11 -16.63 -5.10
N SER A 79 1.36 -17.95 -5.00
CA SER A 79 1.06 -18.71 -3.78
C SER A 79 1.93 -18.27 -2.59
N VAL A 80 3.21 -17.95 -2.83
CA VAL A 80 4.12 -17.46 -1.79
C VAL A 80 3.70 -16.05 -1.35
N VAL A 81 3.32 -15.17 -2.28
CA VAL A 81 2.84 -13.83 -1.93
C VAL A 81 1.56 -13.92 -1.09
N LEU A 82 0.60 -14.75 -1.51
CA LEU A 82 -0.67 -14.92 -0.81
C LEU A 82 -0.50 -15.56 0.58
N TRP A 83 0.04 -16.78 0.65
CA TRP A 83 0.16 -17.52 1.91
C TRP A 83 1.22 -16.92 2.82
N GLY A 84 2.31 -16.40 2.26
CA GLY A 84 3.33 -15.68 3.01
C GLY A 84 2.77 -14.42 3.65
N GLY A 85 1.99 -13.63 2.90
CA GLY A 85 1.32 -12.44 3.44
C GLY A 85 0.32 -12.77 4.55
N ILE A 86 -0.49 -13.83 4.38
CA ILE A 86 -1.41 -14.31 5.43
C ILE A 86 -0.64 -14.74 6.68
N ALA A 87 0.44 -15.51 6.52
CA ALA A 87 1.28 -15.97 7.62
C ALA A 87 1.95 -14.79 8.36
N VAL A 88 2.50 -13.82 7.62
CA VAL A 88 3.10 -12.60 8.18
C VAL A 88 2.04 -11.78 8.92
N TYR A 89 0.85 -11.60 8.38
CA TYR A 89 -0.24 -10.90 9.06
C TYR A 89 -0.61 -11.59 10.38
N ALA A 90 -0.82 -12.91 10.36
CA ALA A 90 -1.14 -13.67 11.56
C ALA A 90 -0.03 -13.59 12.63
N LEU A 91 1.24 -13.67 12.21
CA LEU A 91 2.39 -13.52 13.09
C LEU A 91 2.44 -12.11 13.69
N LEU A 92 2.28 -11.06 12.88
CA LEU A 92 2.31 -9.68 13.36
C LEU A 92 1.14 -9.39 14.30
N VAL A 93 -0.06 -9.91 14.02
CA VAL A 93 -1.22 -9.86 14.94
C VAL A 93 -0.86 -10.51 16.28
N ALA A 94 -0.31 -11.72 16.28
CA ALA A 94 0.10 -12.39 17.51
C ALA A 94 1.16 -11.56 18.27
N VAL A 95 2.19 -11.08 17.58
CA VAL A 95 3.25 -10.28 18.19
C VAL A 95 2.71 -8.99 18.80
N THR A 96 1.90 -8.25 18.05
CA THR A 96 1.36 -6.95 18.47
C THR A 96 0.34 -7.08 19.61
N LEU A 97 -0.48 -8.14 19.60
CA LEU A 97 -1.41 -8.45 20.68
C LEU A 97 -0.69 -8.90 21.95
N PHE A 98 0.18 -9.91 21.86
CA PHE A 98 0.74 -10.54 23.05
C PHE A 98 1.94 -9.77 23.64
N PHE A 99 2.82 -9.24 22.80
CA PHE A 99 4.04 -8.57 23.29
C PHE A 99 3.82 -7.07 23.46
N PHE A 100 3.15 -6.42 22.51
CA PHE A 100 2.92 -4.98 22.57
C PHE A 100 1.59 -4.57 23.23
N LYS A 101 0.74 -5.55 23.58
CA LYS A 101 -0.58 -5.35 24.21
C LYS A 101 -1.45 -4.34 23.45
N ARG A 102 -1.29 -4.32 22.13
CA ARG A 102 -1.94 -3.34 21.25
C ARG A 102 -3.21 -3.96 20.66
N PRO A 103 -4.35 -3.26 20.65
CA PRO A 103 -5.52 -3.76 19.93
C PRO A 103 -5.22 -3.86 18.44
N VAL A 104 -5.73 -4.90 17.79
CA VAL A 104 -5.66 -5.03 16.33
C VAL A 104 -6.49 -3.91 15.71
N THR A 105 -5.87 -3.10 14.87
CA THR A 105 -6.53 -2.04 14.11
C THR A 105 -6.45 -2.34 12.62
N THR A 106 -7.23 -1.60 11.84
CA THR A 106 -7.21 -1.70 10.37
C THR A 106 -5.87 -1.29 9.77
N GLU A 107 -5.03 -0.53 10.49
CA GLU A 107 -3.72 -0.07 10.03
C GLU A 107 -2.79 -1.24 9.70
N LEU A 108 -2.76 -2.27 10.57
CA LEU A 108 -1.91 -3.45 10.35
C LEU A 108 -2.34 -4.21 9.08
N MET A 109 -3.66 -4.34 8.87
CA MET A 109 -4.21 -4.96 7.66
C MET A 109 -3.87 -4.12 6.42
N LEU A 110 -3.93 -2.80 6.49
CA LEU A 110 -3.57 -1.91 5.39
C LEU A 110 -2.08 -2.00 5.04
N ILE A 111 -1.19 -2.06 6.04
CA ILE A 111 0.26 -2.20 5.82
C ILE A 111 0.58 -3.52 5.10
N VAL A 112 0.08 -4.63 5.63
CA VAL A 112 0.36 -5.95 5.05
C VAL A 112 -0.35 -6.12 3.70
N GLY A 113 -1.61 -5.72 3.61
CA GLY A 113 -2.40 -5.81 2.38
C GLY A 113 -1.82 -4.97 1.24
N TRP A 114 -1.35 -3.75 1.54
CA TRP A 114 -0.64 -2.92 0.57
C TRP A 114 0.67 -3.58 0.12
N ALA A 115 1.49 -4.07 1.05
CA ALA A 115 2.74 -4.74 0.70
C ALA A 115 2.52 -5.98 -0.18
N MET A 116 1.49 -6.79 0.13
CA MET A 116 1.10 -7.94 -0.70
C MET A 116 0.69 -7.51 -2.11
N LEU A 117 -0.16 -6.48 -2.21
CA LEU A 117 -0.64 -5.97 -3.49
C LEU A 117 0.53 -5.42 -4.35
N THR A 118 1.44 -4.66 -3.74
CA THR A 118 2.63 -4.12 -4.40
C THR A 118 3.58 -5.22 -4.86
N LEU A 119 3.79 -6.29 -4.08
CA LEU A 119 4.60 -7.43 -4.52
C LEU A 119 3.96 -8.15 -5.71
N ALA A 120 2.65 -8.39 -5.66
CA ALA A 120 1.91 -9.00 -6.77
C ALA A 120 1.96 -8.13 -8.04
N GLU A 121 1.90 -6.81 -7.87
CA GLU A 121 2.08 -5.86 -8.96
C GLU A 121 3.48 -5.93 -9.57
N ILE A 122 4.53 -5.92 -8.74
CA ILE A 122 5.92 -6.01 -9.22
C ILE A 122 6.15 -7.32 -9.98
N ASN A 123 5.58 -8.44 -9.51
CA ASN A 123 5.60 -9.71 -10.22
C ASN A 123 4.98 -9.58 -11.61
N ALA A 124 3.78 -8.99 -11.72
CA ALA A 124 3.09 -8.80 -12.99
C ALA A 124 3.89 -7.87 -13.94
N LEU A 125 4.45 -6.77 -13.43
CA LEU A 125 5.25 -5.84 -14.22
C LEU A 125 6.57 -6.45 -14.71
N TYR A 126 7.21 -7.30 -13.90
CA TYR A 126 8.37 -8.07 -14.31
C TYR A 126 8.01 -9.11 -15.39
N PHE A 127 6.88 -9.80 -15.21
CA PHE A 127 6.37 -10.76 -16.19
C PHE A 127 6.10 -10.09 -17.54
N TYR A 128 5.42 -8.94 -17.54
CA TYR A 128 5.14 -8.14 -18.75
C TYR A 128 6.38 -7.49 -19.38
N GLN A 129 7.59 -7.77 -18.85
CA GLN A 129 8.87 -7.17 -19.28
C GLN A 129 8.90 -5.64 -19.16
N CYS A 130 7.99 -5.07 -18.35
CA CYS A 130 8.02 -3.66 -18.04
C CYS A 130 9.12 -3.35 -17.01
N PHE A 131 9.37 -4.28 -16.08
CA PHE A 131 10.46 -4.18 -15.13
C PHE A 131 11.62 -5.10 -15.52
N SER A 132 12.82 -4.53 -15.51
CA SER A 132 14.06 -5.32 -15.43
C SER A 132 14.18 -5.97 -14.04
N TRP A 133 15.09 -6.94 -13.90
CA TRP A 133 15.35 -7.53 -12.58
C TRP A 133 15.83 -6.48 -11.55
N GLY A 134 16.70 -5.56 -11.96
CA GLY A 134 17.18 -4.49 -11.08
C GLY A 134 16.06 -3.55 -10.63
N THR A 135 15.15 -3.20 -11.55
CA THR A 135 13.97 -2.38 -11.26
C THR A 135 13.02 -3.09 -10.29
N ALA A 136 12.73 -4.38 -10.52
CA ALA A 136 11.91 -5.18 -9.63
C ALA A 136 12.52 -5.29 -8.24
N ALA A 137 13.83 -5.61 -8.14
CA ALA A 137 14.54 -5.70 -6.87
C ALA A 137 14.52 -4.37 -6.10
N PHE A 138 14.71 -3.24 -6.80
CA PHE A 138 14.62 -1.91 -6.20
C PHE A 138 13.24 -1.66 -5.58
N PHE A 139 12.14 -1.91 -6.31
CA PHE A 139 10.80 -1.68 -5.80
C PHE A 139 10.39 -2.67 -4.72
N ILE A 140 10.87 -3.92 -4.77
CA ILE A 140 10.70 -4.89 -3.67
C ILE A 140 11.37 -4.34 -2.41
N ALA A 141 12.62 -3.90 -2.50
CA ALA A 141 13.34 -3.32 -1.37
C ALA A 141 12.64 -2.06 -0.83
N ALA A 142 12.16 -1.18 -1.72
CA ALA A 142 11.42 0.02 -1.34
C ALA A 142 10.10 -0.32 -0.64
N ALA A 143 9.33 -1.29 -1.14
CA ALA A 143 8.09 -1.75 -0.53
C ALA A 143 8.32 -2.36 0.85
N VAL A 144 9.36 -3.19 0.99
CA VAL A 144 9.76 -3.77 2.29
C VAL A 144 10.16 -2.67 3.27
N ALA A 145 11.01 -1.72 2.84
CA ALA A 145 11.42 -0.60 3.68
C ALA A 145 10.21 0.24 4.14
N ALA A 146 9.30 0.58 3.22
CA ALA A 146 8.08 1.31 3.53
C ALA A 146 7.18 0.55 4.51
N ALA A 147 7.00 -0.76 4.34
CA ALA A 147 6.22 -1.60 5.25
C ALA A 147 6.85 -1.69 6.64
N VAL A 148 8.19 -1.85 6.72
CA VAL A 148 8.92 -1.88 8.00
C VAL A 148 8.81 -0.54 8.73
N ILE A 149 9.03 0.58 8.04
CA ILE A 149 8.86 1.91 8.63
C ILE A 149 7.42 2.09 9.11
N SER A 150 6.44 1.66 8.31
CA SER A 150 5.02 1.73 8.69
C SER A 150 4.70 0.89 9.92
N LEU A 151 5.32 -0.27 10.07
CA LEU A 151 5.18 -1.11 11.25
C LEU A 151 5.82 -0.47 12.50
N VAL A 152 6.96 0.19 12.34
CA VAL A 152 7.60 0.95 13.42
C VAL A 152 6.68 2.09 13.88
N CYS A 153 6.16 2.89 12.94
CA CYS A 153 5.16 3.93 13.23
C CYS A 153 3.95 3.33 13.95
N TYR A 154 3.38 2.26 13.41
CA TYR A 154 2.26 1.54 14.01
C TYR A 154 2.51 1.15 15.48
N ILE A 155 3.66 0.54 15.78
CA ILE A 155 4.00 0.11 17.15
C ILE A 155 4.21 1.32 18.07
N LEU A 156 4.90 2.36 17.61
CA LEU A 156 5.27 3.51 18.42
C LEU A 156 4.13 4.50 18.66
N TYR A 157 3.15 4.57 17.76
CA TYR A 157 2.10 5.60 17.74
C TYR A 157 1.45 5.88 19.11
N TYR A 158 1.10 4.84 19.90
CA TYR A 158 0.48 5.04 21.22
C TYR A 158 1.45 5.48 22.34
N ARG A 159 2.75 5.48 22.07
CA ARG A 159 3.80 5.94 22.99
C ARG A 159 4.28 7.36 22.69
N LEU A 160 3.80 7.95 21.60
CA LEU A 160 4.23 9.27 21.14
C LEU A 160 3.30 10.37 21.66
N ASP A 161 3.88 11.53 21.94
CA ASP A 161 3.11 12.74 22.25
C ASP A 161 2.28 13.19 21.04
N SER A 162 1.23 13.98 21.28
CA SER A 162 0.24 14.36 20.25
C SER A 162 0.83 14.99 18.98
N ARG A 163 1.97 15.69 19.06
CA ARG A 163 2.66 16.20 17.87
C ARG A 163 3.42 15.12 17.11
N ALA A 164 4.16 14.27 17.83
CA ALA A 164 4.94 13.21 17.20
C ALA A 164 4.00 12.16 16.57
N GLY A 165 2.93 11.75 17.27
CA GLY A 165 1.92 10.85 16.72
C GLY A 165 1.18 11.41 15.49
N TYR A 166 1.01 12.74 15.42
CA TYR A 166 0.43 13.39 14.23
C TYR A 166 1.29 13.20 12.98
N TYR A 167 2.61 13.38 13.09
CA TYR A 167 3.53 13.13 11.98
C TYR A 167 3.70 11.65 11.67
N ASP A 168 3.79 10.84 12.71
CA ASP A 168 3.99 9.40 12.60
C ASP A 168 2.88 8.73 11.78
N GLY A 169 1.61 9.10 11.97
CA GLY A 169 0.52 8.56 11.16
C GLY A 169 0.46 9.04 9.71
N MET A 170 1.21 10.08 9.33
CA MET A 170 1.32 10.51 7.92
C MET A 170 2.36 9.72 7.15
N VAL A 171 3.45 9.31 7.82
CA VAL A 171 4.62 8.67 7.18
C VAL A 171 4.25 7.42 6.37
N PRO A 172 3.46 6.45 6.90
CA PRO A 172 3.06 5.26 6.15
C PRO A 172 2.36 5.57 4.81
N LEU A 173 1.42 6.51 4.84
CA LEU A 173 0.61 6.89 3.67
C LEU A 173 1.46 7.57 2.60
N VAL A 174 2.37 8.45 3.02
CA VAL A 174 3.27 9.16 2.10
C VAL A 174 4.25 8.17 1.46
N LEU A 175 4.86 7.28 2.26
CA LEU A 175 5.79 6.28 1.73
C LEU A 175 5.11 5.33 0.75
N ALA A 176 3.92 4.83 1.08
CA ALA A 176 3.14 3.99 0.17
C ALA A 176 2.84 4.72 -1.14
N ALA A 177 2.38 5.98 -1.07
CA ALA A 177 2.09 6.80 -2.24
C ALA A 177 3.34 7.05 -3.11
N LEU A 178 4.51 7.27 -2.51
CA LEU A 178 5.76 7.46 -3.23
C LEU A 178 6.20 6.20 -3.98
N VAL A 179 6.04 5.02 -3.37
CA VAL A 179 6.34 3.75 -4.04
C VAL A 179 5.41 3.54 -5.24
N MET A 180 4.09 3.73 -5.06
CA MET A 180 3.10 3.60 -6.14
C MET A 180 3.32 4.64 -7.26
N LEU A 181 3.71 5.86 -6.90
CA LEU A 181 4.09 6.90 -7.86
C LEU A 181 5.33 6.48 -8.65
N GLY A 182 6.36 5.97 -7.96
CA GLY A 182 7.59 5.50 -8.59
C GLY A 182 7.34 4.38 -9.59
N ILE A 183 6.52 3.38 -9.20
CA ILE A 183 6.09 2.30 -10.09
C ILE A 183 5.38 2.88 -11.31
N SER A 184 4.40 3.77 -11.09
CA SER A 184 3.63 4.42 -12.16
C SER A 184 4.50 5.20 -13.13
N VAL A 185 5.51 5.94 -12.64
CA VAL A 185 6.45 6.68 -13.48
C VAL A 185 7.24 5.74 -14.37
N VAL A 186 7.79 4.65 -13.82
CA VAL A 186 8.54 3.67 -14.63
C VAL A 186 7.64 3.01 -15.66
N MET A 187 6.39 2.69 -15.32
CA MET A 187 5.43 2.13 -16.28
C MET A 187 5.16 3.08 -17.46
N VAL A 188 5.08 4.38 -17.21
CA VAL A 188 4.91 5.39 -18.28
C VAL A 188 6.17 5.50 -19.14
N LEU A 189 7.35 5.38 -18.54
CA LEU A 189 8.64 5.46 -19.26
C LEU A 189 9.01 4.18 -20.02
N CYS A 190 8.44 3.04 -19.64
CA CYS A 190 8.66 1.76 -20.30
C CYS A 190 7.81 1.57 -21.57
N ARG A 191 6.86 2.49 -21.82
CA ARG A 191 5.97 2.48 -22.97
C ARG A 191 6.64 3.09 -24.20
#